data_AF-A0A944S3F2-F1
#
_entry.id   AF-A0A944S3F2-F1
#
_cell.length_a   1.000
_cell.length_b   1.000
_cell.length_c   1.000
_cell.angle_alpha   90.00
_cell.angle_beta   90.00
_cell.angle_gamma   90.00
#
_symmetry.space_group_name_H-M   'P 1'
#
loop_
_entity.id
_entity.type
_entity.pdbx_description
1 polymer ?
#
loop_
_entity_poly.entity_id
_entity_poly.type
_entity_poly.pdbx_seq_one_letter_code
_entity_poly.pdbx_strand_id
1 'polypeptide(L)'
;MTGTPNTVSPFDFSTPVTARRREEFLLLWNETRNFLLGRELIHFDLDFPSAEEIVDILRQHGDTKLSSNQLEDDAAEADLVDKLRNAPLEQVMDLPFNIATFELHNFYGPGQFLEEFQQRVMIPWRTFLSAAGLTWQRCYPIIFISGKGCSSQFHADNSHVMAWQIHGTKAFHGFQDPSKYGPIQRIVDERNQYRSRLPPEHDPADLLSYFMEPGDMLWNQLLTPHWVDGGNDDIAVSVNISHGGIQHAGQFCPNEQVLRRRWEDHPEEAWLVDQRY
;
A
#
# COMPACT_ATOMS: atom_id res chain seq x y z
N MET A 1 18.58 -13.59 35.86
CA MET A 1 18.48 -12.34 35.09
C MET A 1 19.41 -12.44 33.90
N THR A 2 18.91 -13.00 32.80
CA THR A 2 19.64 -13.06 31.53
C THR A 2 19.26 -11.81 30.75
N GLY A 3 20.12 -10.80 30.77
CA GLY A 3 19.96 -9.61 29.94
C GLY A 3 19.96 -10.04 28.48
N THR A 4 18.89 -9.72 27.77
CA THR A 4 18.83 -9.82 26.31
C THR A 4 19.94 -8.93 25.75
N PRO A 5 20.83 -9.45 24.88
CA PRO A 5 21.84 -8.62 24.26
C PRO A 5 21.13 -7.54 23.44
N ASN A 6 21.45 -6.27 23.70
CA ASN A 6 21.08 -5.14 22.85
C ASN A 6 21.74 -5.35 21.49
N THR A 7 21.07 -6.05 20.59
CA THR A 7 21.46 -6.09 19.17
C THR A 7 21.15 -4.72 18.60
N VAL A 8 22.19 -3.91 18.42
CA VAL A 8 22.12 -2.67 17.64
C VAL A 8 21.60 -3.05 16.25
N SER A 9 20.51 -2.42 15.82
CA SER A 9 19.98 -2.64 14.47
C SER A 9 21.06 -2.38 13.43
N PRO A 10 21.23 -3.24 12.40
CA PRO A 10 22.23 -3.03 11.36
C PRO A 10 21.86 -1.87 10.40
N PHE A 11 20.71 -1.24 10.60
CA PHE A 11 20.14 -0.24 9.71
C PHE A 11 20.34 1.18 10.23
N ASP A 12 20.76 2.07 9.34
CA ASP A 12 20.67 3.51 9.53
C ASP A 12 19.27 3.98 9.13
N PHE A 13 18.44 4.26 10.13
CA PHE A 13 17.07 4.67 9.93
C PHE A 13 16.87 6.16 9.68
N SER A 14 17.95 6.94 9.54
CA SER A 14 17.87 8.32 9.04
C SER A 14 17.63 8.36 7.52
N THR A 15 17.70 7.21 6.84
CA THR A 15 17.47 7.07 5.40
C THR A 15 16.53 5.91 5.08
N PRO A 16 15.91 5.88 3.89
CA PRO A 16 15.20 4.71 3.39
C PRO A 16 16.04 3.44 3.46
N VAL A 17 15.50 2.38 4.04
CA VAL A 17 16.18 1.09 4.18
C VAL A 17 15.56 0.03 3.29
N THR A 18 16.37 -0.96 2.90
CA THR A 18 15.97 -2.05 2.00
C THR A 18 16.25 -3.39 2.65
N ALA A 19 15.23 -4.23 2.75
CA ALA A 19 15.38 -5.64 3.09
C ALA A 19 15.87 -6.42 1.86
N ARG A 20 17.06 -7.01 1.94
CA ARG A 20 17.68 -7.80 0.86
C ARG A 20 17.69 -9.29 1.17
N ARG A 21 17.47 -9.66 2.43
CA ARG A 21 17.44 -11.03 2.92
C ARG A 21 16.25 -11.25 3.86
N ARG A 22 15.88 -12.51 4.06
CA ARG A 22 14.72 -12.89 4.89
C ARG A 22 14.86 -12.40 6.33
N GLU A 23 16.06 -12.48 6.90
CA GLU A 23 16.34 -12.05 8.27
C GLU A 23 16.17 -10.52 8.40
N GLU A 24 16.58 -9.78 7.38
CA GLU A 24 16.40 -8.33 7.30
C GLU A 24 14.92 -7.96 7.15
N PHE A 25 14.18 -8.69 6.32
CA PHE A 25 12.73 -8.53 6.18
C PHE A 25 12.02 -8.73 7.52
N LEU A 26 12.34 -9.78 8.27
CA LEU A 26 11.72 -10.03 9.58
C LEU A 26 12.11 -8.99 10.63
N LEU A 27 13.36 -8.51 10.60
CA LEU A 27 13.81 -7.44 11.50
C LEU A 27 13.02 -6.16 11.23
N LEU A 28 12.94 -5.74 9.97
CA LEU A 28 12.20 -4.55 9.55
C LEU A 28 10.68 -4.70 9.67
N TRP A 29 10.15 -5.91 9.48
CA TRP A 29 8.73 -6.22 9.73
C TRP A 29 8.32 -5.96 11.18
N ASN A 30 9.25 -6.14 12.12
CA ASN A 30 9.02 -5.86 13.55
C ASN A 30 9.26 -4.37 13.93
N GLU A 31 9.61 -3.52 12.96
CA GLU A 31 9.71 -2.07 13.13
C GLU A 31 8.37 -1.37 12.80
N THR A 32 8.28 -0.06 13.06
CA THR A 32 7.07 0.74 12.82
C THR A 32 7.16 1.61 11.57
N ARG A 33 8.10 1.32 10.66
CA ARG A 33 8.41 2.14 9.47
C ARG A 33 8.32 1.32 8.21
N ASN A 34 8.04 2.02 7.12
CA ASN A 34 8.08 1.46 5.79
C ASN A 34 9.51 1.13 5.38
N PHE A 35 9.67 0.20 4.45
CA PHE A 35 10.99 -0.17 3.92
C PHE A 35 10.85 -0.78 2.52
N LEU A 36 11.92 -0.71 1.74
CA LEU A 36 11.99 -1.29 0.41
C LEU A 36 12.27 -2.79 0.48
N LEU A 37 11.77 -3.55 -0.51
CA LEU A 37 12.14 -4.94 -0.73
C LEU A 37 13.12 -5.00 -1.89
N GLY A 38 14.31 -5.54 -1.65
CA GLY A 38 15.33 -5.74 -2.68
C GLY A 38 14.91 -6.83 -3.67
N ARG A 39 15.29 -6.70 -4.93
CA ARG A 39 14.99 -7.68 -5.99
C ARG A 39 15.58 -9.06 -5.73
N GLU A 40 16.68 -9.10 -4.97
CA GLU A 40 17.34 -10.29 -4.46
C GLU A 40 16.53 -11.02 -3.38
N LEU A 41 15.65 -10.30 -2.68
CA LEU A 41 14.76 -10.87 -1.68
C LEU A 41 13.56 -11.50 -2.36
N ILE A 42 12.89 -10.73 -3.21
CA ILE A 42 11.74 -11.16 -3.99
C ILE A 42 11.55 -10.25 -5.20
N HIS A 43 11.13 -10.83 -6.32
CA HIS A 43 10.65 -10.11 -7.49
C HIS A 43 9.56 -10.95 -8.16
N PHE A 44 8.71 -10.30 -8.94
CA PHE A 44 7.72 -10.97 -9.77
C PHE A 44 8.04 -10.71 -11.23
N ASP A 45 7.77 -11.73 -12.05
CA ASP A 45 7.96 -11.67 -13.49
C ASP A 45 6.60 -11.91 -14.16
N LEU A 46 5.86 -10.82 -14.35
CA LEU A 46 4.56 -10.79 -14.99
C LEU A 46 4.52 -9.59 -15.93
N ASP A 47 4.24 -9.85 -17.20
CA ASP A 47 4.02 -8.82 -18.19
C ASP A 47 2.61 -8.23 -18.01
N PHE A 48 2.55 -6.92 -17.83
CA PHE A 48 1.29 -6.18 -17.83
C PHE A 48 1.04 -5.55 -19.21
N PRO A 49 -0.24 -5.34 -19.60
CA PRO A 49 -0.59 -4.44 -20.69
C PRO A 49 -0.04 -3.03 -20.47
N SER A 50 -0.15 -2.16 -21.47
CA SER A 50 0.19 -0.75 -21.25
C SER A 50 -0.67 -0.14 -20.15
N ALA A 51 -0.19 0.93 -19.52
CA ALA A 51 -0.95 1.55 -18.44
C ALA A 51 -2.27 2.16 -18.95
N GLU A 52 -2.30 2.65 -20.18
CA GLU A 52 -3.52 3.08 -20.88
C GLU A 52 -4.51 1.92 -21.07
N GLU A 53 -4.03 0.74 -21.48
CA GLU A 53 -4.87 -0.45 -21.61
C GLU A 53 -5.45 -0.89 -20.26
N ILE A 54 -4.64 -0.87 -19.19
CA ILE A 54 -5.13 -1.17 -17.82
C ILE A 54 -6.19 -0.14 -17.40
N VAL A 55 -5.96 1.16 -17.66
CA VAL A 55 -6.95 2.21 -17.40
C VAL A 55 -8.25 1.92 -18.16
N ASP A 56 -8.17 1.58 -19.44
CA ASP A 56 -9.36 1.32 -20.26
C ASP A 56 -10.14 0.08 -19.79
N ILE A 57 -9.45 -1.00 -19.43
CA ILE A 57 -10.08 -2.20 -18.85
C ILE A 57 -10.77 -1.86 -17.52
N LEU A 58 -10.05 -1.22 -16.60
CA LEU A 58 -10.55 -1.02 -15.24
C LEU A 58 -11.62 0.06 -15.15
N ARG A 59 -11.49 1.16 -15.92
CA ARG A 59 -12.48 2.25 -15.92
C ARG A 59 -13.83 1.84 -16.48
N GLN A 60 -13.96 0.69 -17.12
CA GLN A 60 -15.25 0.17 -17.61
C GLN A 60 -15.88 -0.86 -16.65
N HIS A 61 -15.09 -1.41 -15.71
CA HIS A 61 -15.58 -2.45 -14.81
C HIS A 61 -16.40 -1.90 -13.63
N GLY A 62 -17.56 -2.51 -13.36
CA GLY A 62 -18.53 -2.02 -12.35
C GLY A 62 -17.97 -1.96 -10.92
N ASP A 63 -17.12 -2.92 -10.54
CA ASP A 63 -16.53 -2.97 -9.19
C ASP A 63 -15.29 -2.07 -9.01
N THR A 64 -14.92 -1.33 -10.05
CA THR A 64 -13.80 -0.37 -9.97
C THR A 64 -14.26 0.93 -9.33
N LYS A 65 -13.55 1.37 -8.30
CA LYS A 65 -13.73 2.70 -7.71
C LYS A 65 -12.99 3.74 -8.55
N LEU A 66 -13.72 4.77 -8.98
CA LEU A 66 -13.20 5.94 -9.68
C LEU A 66 -13.39 7.16 -8.78
N SER A 67 -12.40 8.03 -8.69
CA SER A 67 -12.43 9.21 -7.80
C SER A 67 -11.37 10.24 -8.19
N SER A 68 -11.33 11.38 -7.49
CA SER A 68 -10.20 12.31 -7.51
C SER A 68 -9.96 12.94 -6.15
N ASN A 69 -8.69 13.06 -5.76
CA ASN A 69 -8.32 13.78 -4.53
C ASN A 69 -8.07 15.28 -4.77
N GLN A 70 -8.17 15.75 -6.02
CA GLN A 70 -7.95 17.15 -6.39
C GLN A 70 -9.25 17.97 -6.46
N LEU A 71 -10.40 17.29 -6.56
CA LEU A 71 -11.71 17.93 -6.66
C LEU A 71 -12.30 18.17 -5.26
N GLU A 72 -13.01 19.29 -5.11
CA GLU A 72 -13.46 19.78 -3.79
C GLU A 72 -14.96 19.60 -3.54
N ASP A 73 -15.75 19.23 -4.55
CA ASP A 73 -17.18 18.97 -4.42
C ASP A 73 -17.63 17.70 -5.16
N ASP A 74 -18.70 17.10 -4.65
CA ASP A 74 -19.26 15.83 -5.13
C ASP A 74 -19.78 15.91 -6.58
N ALA A 75 -20.19 17.09 -7.05
CA ALA A 75 -20.73 17.24 -8.40
C ALA A 75 -19.60 17.20 -9.44
N ALA A 76 -18.46 17.83 -9.15
CA ALA A 76 -17.26 17.73 -9.97
C ALA A 76 -16.71 16.30 -10.00
N GLU A 77 -16.73 15.59 -8.86
CA GLU A 77 -16.32 14.19 -8.81
C GLU A 77 -17.26 13.29 -9.63
N ALA A 78 -18.58 13.51 -9.56
CA ALA A 78 -19.55 12.77 -10.36
C ALA A 78 -19.36 13.00 -11.87
N ASP A 79 -19.11 14.25 -12.31
CA ASP A 79 -18.82 14.59 -13.70
C ASP A 79 -17.50 13.94 -14.18
N LEU A 80 -16.47 13.92 -13.34
CA LEU A 80 -15.23 13.21 -13.64
C LEU A 80 -15.48 11.70 -13.81
N VAL A 81 -16.23 11.08 -12.90
CA VAL A 81 -16.54 9.65 -12.95
C VAL A 81 -17.32 9.32 -14.22
N ASP A 82 -18.29 10.14 -14.61
CA ASP A 82 -19.04 9.96 -15.85
C ASP A 82 -18.12 10.06 -17.09
N LYS A 83 -17.22 11.05 -17.13
CA LYS A 83 -16.21 11.17 -18.19
C LYS A 83 -15.28 9.96 -18.24
N LEU A 84 -14.77 9.51 -17.09
CA LEU A 84 -13.88 8.35 -17.02
C LEU A 84 -14.55 7.09 -17.59
N ARG A 85 -15.85 6.91 -17.36
CA ARG A 85 -16.62 5.75 -17.85
C ARG A 85 -16.92 5.83 -19.34
N ASN A 86 -17.20 7.03 -19.87
CA ASN A 86 -17.87 7.17 -21.17
C ASN A 86 -17.04 7.86 -22.26
N ALA A 87 -16.04 8.67 -21.91
CA ALA A 87 -15.24 9.40 -22.89
C ALA A 87 -14.17 8.50 -23.57
N PRO A 88 -13.70 8.86 -24.77
CA PRO A 88 -12.54 8.22 -25.40
C PRO A 88 -11.31 8.23 -24.48
N LEU A 89 -10.48 7.19 -24.56
CA LEU A 89 -9.36 6.99 -23.65
C LEU A 89 -8.40 8.20 -23.66
N GLU A 90 -8.13 8.74 -24.86
CA GLU A 90 -7.22 9.88 -25.06
C GLU A 90 -7.68 11.14 -24.31
N GLN A 91 -8.98 11.30 -24.08
CA GLN A 91 -9.54 12.45 -23.37
C GLN A 91 -9.48 12.27 -21.85
N VAL A 92 -9.34 11.04 -21.35
CA VAL A 92 -9.31 10.77 -19.90
C VAL A 92 -7.90 10.70 -19.34
N MET A 93 -6.88 10.41 -20.17
CA MET A 93 -5.50 10.23 -19.71
C MET A 93 -4.88 11.47 -19.06
N ASP A 94 -5.37 12.66 -19.39
CA ASP A 94 -4.90 13.93 -18.83
C ASP A 94 -5.79 14.45 -17.67
N LEU A 95 -6.82 13.70 -17.28
CA LEU A 95 -7.67 14.08 -16.16
C LEU A 95 -7.03 13.71 -14.82
N PRO A 96 -7.31 14.46 -13.73
CA PRO A 96 -6.77 14.18 -12.42
C PRO A 96 -7.57 13.08 -11.71
N PHE A 97 -7.41 11.83 -12.15
CA PHE A 97 -8.18 10.69 -11.63
C PHE A 97 -7.39 9.81 -10.67
N ASN A 98 -8.12 9.00 -9.90
CA ASN A 98 -7.64 7.83 -9.17
C ASN A 98 -8.55 6.64 -9.49
N ILE A 99 -7.95 5.50 -9.79
CA ILE A 99 -8.64 4.21 -10.00
C ILE A 99 -8.18 3.25 -8.91
N ALA A 100 -9.13 2.56 -8.27
CA ALA A 100 -8.86 1.48 -7.35
C ALA A 100 -9.76 0.27 -7.64
N THR A 101 -9.15 -0.89 -7.86
CA THR A 101 -9.88 -2.15 -8.09
C THR A 101 -9.41 -3.20 -7.11
N PHE A 102 -10.33 -3.65 -6.25
CA PHE A 102 -10.05 -4.58 -5.16
C PHE A 102 -10.39 -6.04 -5.51
N GLU A 103 -11.32 -6.23 -6.44
CA GLU A 103 -11.76 -7.56 -6.89
C GLU A 103 -10.95 -8.03 -8.10
N LEU A 104 -9.62 -8.06 -7.98
CA LEU A 104 -8.74 -8.43 -9.11
C LEU A 104 -8.96 -9.85 -9.62
N HIS A 105 -9.57 -10.71 -8.80
CA HIS A 105 -9.91 -12.07 -9.18
C HIS A 105 -10.90 -12.15 -10.35
N ASN A 106 -11.63 -11.07 -10.64
CA ASN A 106 -12.50 -10.94 -11.81
C ASN A 106 -11.72 -10.88 -13.14
N PHE A 107 -10.38 -10.77 -13.09
CA PHE A 107 -9.50 -10.64 -14.27
C PHE A 107 -8.51 -11.81 -14.42
N TYR A 108 -8.68 -12.91 -13.68
CA TYR A 108 -7.80 -14.10 -13.75
C TYR A 108 -8.25 -15.16 -14.77
N GLY A 109 -9.35 -14.94 -15.47
CA GLY A 109 -9.87 -15.89 -16.46
C GLY A 109 -9.00 -15.98 -17.72
N PRO A 110 -9.15 -17.05 -18.51
CA PRO A 110 -8.40 -17.22 -19.76
C PRO A 110 -8.57 -16.03 -20.70
N GLY A 111 -7.45 -15.47 -21.19
CA GLY A 111 -7.40 -14.31 -22.07
C GLY A 111 -7.62 -12.96 -21.38
N GLN A 112 -7.77 -12.91 -20.06
CA GLN A 112 -7.82 -11.66 -19.31
C GLN A 112 -6.41 -11.23 -18.89
N PHE A 113 -6.22 -9.93 -18.63
CA PHE A 113 -4.89 -9.37 -18.42
C PHE A 113 -4.17 -9.82 -17.14
N LEU A 114 -4.88 -10.44 -16.19
CA LEU A 114 -4.30 -11.01 -14.97
C LEU A 114 -4.39 -12.55 -14.96
N GLU A 115 -4.53 -13.21 -16.11
CA GLU A 115 -4.63 -14.68 -16.23
C GLU A 115 -3.55 -15.42 -15.42
N GLU A 116 -2.30 -14.98 -15.52
CA GLU A 116 -1.16 -15.63 -14.85
C GLU A 116 -0.84 -15.05 -13.46
N PHE A 117 -1.63 -14.10 -12.95
CA PHE A 117 -1.31 -13.34 -11.75
C PHE A 117 -1.23 -14.21 -10.49
N GLN A 118 -2.09 -15.24 -10.39
CA GLN A 118 -2.01 -16.18 -9.26
C GLN A 118 -0.68 -16.93 -9.27
N GLN A 119 -0.27 -17.48 -10.41
CA GLN A 119 0.90 -18.33 -10.55
C GLN A 119 2.20 -17.53 -10.45
N ARG A 120 2.23 -16.32 -11.00
CA ARG A 120 3.45 -15.50 -11.10
C ARG A 120 3.65 -14.52 -9.95
N VAL A 121 2.57 -14.18 -9.22
CA VAL A 121 2.63 -13.17 -8.15
C VAL A 121 2.14 -13.74 -6.82
N MET A 122 0.86 -14.11 -6.72
CA MET A 122 0.25 -14.43 -5.42
C MET A 122 0.81 -15.71 -4.79
N ILE A 123 1.04 -16.76 -5.57
CA ILE A 123 1.64 -18.01 -5.07
C ILE A 123 3.08 -17.75 -4.60
N PRO A 124 4.00 -17.21 -5.43
CA PRO A 124 5.37 -16.89 -4.99
C PRO A 124 5.41 -16.02 -3.73
N TRP A 125 4.56 -15.01 -3.68
CA TRP A 125 4.47 -14.10 -2.53
C TRP A 125 4.04 -14.81 -1.24
N ARG A 126 2.98 -15.61 -1.29
CA ARG A 126 2.52 -16.39 -0.14
C ARG A 126 3.56 -17.44 0.27
N THR A 127 4.20 -18.09 -0.69
CA THR A 127 5.29 -19.05 -0.42
C THR A 127 6.47 -18.37 0.28
N PHE A 128 6.85 -17.16 -0.14
CA PHE A 128 7.88 -16.37 0.53
C PHE A 128 7.52 -16.08 2.00
N LEU A 129 6.31 -15.58 2.25
CA LEU A 129 5.83 -15.30 3.61
C LEU A 129 5.84 -16.56 4.49
N SER A 130 5.29 -17.67 3.99
CA SER A 130 5.30 -18.94 4.75
C SER A 130 6.72 -19.45 5.00
N ALA A 131 7.63 -19.32 4.01
CA ALA A 131 9.03 -19.70 4.18
C ALA A 131 9.77 -18.80 5.19
N ALA A 132 9.31 -17.56 5.38
CA ALA A 132 9.75 -16.66 6.43
C ALA A 132 9.14 -16.97 7.81
N GLY A 133 8.32 -18.01 7.94
CA GLY A 133 7.65 -18.36 9.19
C GLY A 133 6.47 -17.44 9.52
N LEU A 134 5.99 -16.66 8.55
CA LEU A 134 4.82 -15.80 8.70
C LEU A 134 3.53 -16.56 8.40
N THR A 135 2.50 -16.28 9.19
CA THR A 135 1.10 -16.62 8.91
C THR A 135 0.32 -15.35 8.67
N TRP A 136 -0.86 -15.46 8.04
CA TRP A 136 -1.77 -14.34 7.81
C TRP A 136 -3.22 -14.81 7.84
N GLN A 137 -4.15 -13.92 8.15
CA GLN A 137 -5.59 -14.18 8.05
C GLN A 137 -6.09 -13.85 6.64
N ARG A 138 -5.65 -12.72 6.08
CA ARG A 138 -6.00 -12.27 4.73
C ARG A 138 -4.78 -11.82 3.96
N CYS A 139 -4.76 -12.09 2.65
CA CYS A 139 -3.70 -11.71 1.73
C CYS A 139 -4.26 -11.62 0.31
N TYR A 140 -4.49 -10.39 -0.17
CA TYR A 140 -5.16 -10.15 -1.44
C TYR A 140 -4.63 -8.94 -2.20
N PRO A 141 -4.69 -8.95 -3.53
CA PRO A 141 -4.15 -7.89 -4.36
C PRO A 141 -5.20 -6.83 -4.70
N ILE A 142 -4.73 -5.61 -4.95
CA ILE A 142 -5.50 -4.41 -5.31
C ILE A 142 -4.69 -3.67 -6.39
N ILE A 143 -5.32 -3.16 -7.43
CA ILE A 143 -4.65 -2.22 -8.36
C ILE A 143 -5.02 -0.79 -7.98
N PHE A 144 -4.01 0.08 -7.91
CA PHE A 144 -4.16 1.52 -7.77
C PHE A 144 -3.51 2.25 -8.94
N ILE A 145 -4.29 3.11 -9.60
CA ILE A 145 -3.81 4.01 -10.67
C ILE A 145 -4.01 5.44 -10.21
N SER A 146 -2.97 6.24 -10.33
CA SER A 146 -3.01 7.69 -10.13
C SER A 146 -2.78 8.38 -11.47
N GLY A 147 -3.65 9.32 -11.82
CA GLY A 147 -3.42 10.24 -12.94
C GLY A 147 -2.21 11.14 -12.69
N LYS A 148 -1.80 11.85 -13.74
CA LYS A 148 -0.62 12.74 -13.72
C LYS A 148 -0.73 13.78 -12.61
N GLY A 149 0.30 13.90 -11.77
CA GLY A 149 0.36 14.86 -10.66
C GLY A 149 -0.67 14.63 -9.55
N CYS A 150 -1.32 13.46 -9.49
CA CYS A 150 -2.24 13.13 -8.41
C CYS A 150 -1.48 12.59 -7.19
N SER A 151 -1.73 13.21 -6.04
CA SER A 151 -1.30 12.71 -4.73
C SER A 151 -2.41 12.00 -3.97
N SER A 152 -2.03 11.08 -3.10
CA SER A 152 -2.90 10.58 -2.04
C SER A 152 -3.00 11.57 -0.89
N GLN A 153 -4.04 11.41 -0.09
CA GLN A 153 -4.17 12.13 1.17
C GLN A 153 -3.18 11.55 2.20
N PHE A 154 -2.86 12.32 3.24
CA PHE A 154 -2.17 11.80 4.41
C PHE A 154 -3.08 10.85 5.19
N HIS A 155 -2.61 9.63 5.45
CA HIS A 155 -3.40 8.59 6.13
C HIS A 155 -2.51 7.51 6.75
N ALA A 156 -3.15 6.55 7.41
CA ALA A 156 -2.52 5.34 7.93
C ALA A 156 -3.38 4.13 7.55
N ASP A 157 -2.76 3.11 6.95
CA ASP A 157 -3.48 1.94 6.44
C ASP A 157 -3.85 0.95 7.54
N ASN A 158 -4.98 0.25 7.35
CA ASN A 158 -5.46 -0.78 8.28
C ASN A 158 -5.02 -2.19 7.87
N SER A 159 -3.92 -2.26 7.13
CA SER A 159 -3.32 -3.45 6.57
C SER A 159 -1.83 -3.19 6.44
N HIS A 160 -1.04 -4.25 6.54
CA HIS A 160 0.26 -4.19 5.89
C HIS A 160 0.02 -4.22 4.38
N VAL A 161 0.85 -3.52 3.61
CA VAL A 161 0.73 -3.50 2.16
C VAL A 161 2.11 -3.69 1.55
N MET A 162 2.27 -4.69 0.70
CA MET A 162 3.36 -4.71 -0.25
C MET A 162 2.89 -3.92 -1.48
N ALA A 163 3.40 -2.71 -1.66
CA ALA A 163 3.17 -1.89 -2.85
C ALA A 163 4.23 -2.22 -3.89
N TRP A 164 3.80 -2.63 -5.08
CA TRP A 164 4.66 -2.93 -6.22
C TRP A 164 4.36 -1.96 -7.35
N GLN A 165 5.34 -1.15 -7.72
CA GLN A 165 5.20 -0.19 -8.81
C GLN A 165 5.41 -0.90 -10.15
N ILE A 166 4.44 -0.81 -11.07
CA ILE A 166 4.51 -1.52 -12.36
C ILE A 166 4.60 -0.58 -13.56
N HIS A 167 4.18 0.67 -13.42
CA HIS A 167 4.31 1.69 -14.48
C HIS A 167 4.33 3.10 -13.89
N GLY A 168 5.10 4.01 -14.50
CA GLY A 168 5.32 5.36 -13.99
C GLY A 168 6.04 5.37 -12.65
N THR A 169 6.04 6.50 -11.96
CA THR A 169 6.74 6.67 -10.67
C THR A 169 5.80 7.08 -9.55
N LYS A 170 6.15 6.68 -8.32
CA LYS A 170 5.53 7.16 -7.08
C LYS A 170 6.59 7.53 -6.08
N ALA A 171 6.36 8.58 -5.31
CA ALA A 171 7.15 8.89 -4.12
C ALA A 171 6.29 8.59 -2.88
N PHE A 172 6.70 7.57 -2.11
CA PHE A 172 6.06 7.24 -0.85
C PHE A 172 6.73 8.03 0.26
N HIS A 173 5.97 8.76 1.06
CA HIS A 173 6.51 9.63 2.11
C HIS A 173 6.02 9.16 3.47
N GLY A 174 6.94 9.05 4.42
CA GLY A 174 6.66 8.79 5.83
C GLY A 174 7.68 9.50 6.70
N PHE A 175 7.75 9.12 7.98
CA PHE A 175 8.64 9.78 8.94
C PHE A 175 9.69 8.83 9.52
N GLN A 176 10.85 9.37 9.90
CA GLN A 176 11.90 8.64 10.63
C GLN A 176 11.41 8.15 12.00
N ASP A 177 10.59 8.99 12.66
CA ASP A 177 9.83 8.64 13.85
C ASP A 177 8.33 8.85 13.57
N PRO A 178 7.62 7.81 13.10
CA PRO A 178 6.19 7.89 12.84
C PRO A 178 5.37 8.26 14.09
N SER A 179 5.84 7.90 15.30
CA SER A 179 5.11 8.14 16.54
C SER A 179 5.04 9.63 16.91
N LYS A 180 5.99 10.43 16.44
CA LYS A 180 6.00 11.90 16.60
C LYS A 180 4.84 12.57 15.85
N TYR A 181 4.48 12.07 14.68
CA TYR A 181 3.49 12.66 13.77
C TYR A 181 2.14 11.92 13.76
N GLY A 182 2.15 10.68 14.23
CA GLY A 182 0.98 9.85 14.43
C GLY A 182 1.24 8.84 15.53
N PRO A 183 1.06 9.23 16.82
CA PRO A 183 1.11 8.28 17.91
C PRO A 183 0.12 7.14 17.63
N ILE A 184 0.60 5.90 17.63
CA ILE A 184 -0.20 4.73 17.22
C ILE A 184 -1.53 4.63 17.98
N GLN A 185 -1.53 4.94 19.28
CA GLN A 185 -2.75 4.94 20.09
C GLN A 185 -3.79 5.94 19.56
N ARG A 186 -3.35 7.14 19.17
CA ARG A 186 -4.23 8.15 18.57
C ARG A 186 -4.79 7.71 17.22
N ILE A 187 -3.96 7.12 16.35
CA ILE A 187 -4.42 6.59 15.06
C ILE A 187 -5.50 5.54 15.26
N VAL A 188 -5.30 4.67 16.24
CA VAL A 188 -6.20 3.59 16.60
C VAL A 188 -7.50 4.13 17.22
N ASP A 189 -7.43 5.15 18.08
CA ASP A 189 -8.59 5.73 18.76
C ASP A 189 -9.42 6.70 17.90
N GLU A 190 -8.76 7.43 17.00
CA GLU A 190 -9.35 8.47 16.16
C GLU A 190 -9.36 8.08 14.67
N ARG A 191 -9.46 6.78 14.36
CA ARG A 191 -9.24 6.21 13.01
C ARG A 191 -9.90 6.99 11.86
N ASN A 192 -11.16 7.40 12.02
CA ASN A 192 -11.91 8.12 10.98
C ASN A 192 -11.45 9.58 10.79
N GLN A 193 -10.77 10.15 11.78
CA GLN A 193 -10.34 11.55 11.81
C GLN A 193 -8.86 11.72 11.43
N TYR A 194 -8.09 10.62 11.31
CA TYR A 194 -6.66 10.68 11.04
C TYR A 194 -6.32 10.98 9.56
N ARG A 195 -7.30 10.94 8.67
CA ARG A 195 -7.12 11.24 7.24
C ARG A 195 -7.20 12.75 6.99
N SER A 196 -6.18 13.31 6.32
CA SER A 196 -6.14 14.73 5.96
C SER A 196 -5.59 14.95 4.56
N ARG A 197 -5.99 16.04 3.90
CA ARG A 197 -5.51 16.36 2.53
C ARG A 197 -4.00 16.53 2.46
N LEU A 198 -3.42 17.15 3.49
CA LEU A 198 -1.99 17.41 3.60
C LEU A 198 -1.42 16.72 4.84
N PRO A 199 -0.13 16.35 4.86
CA PRO A 199 0.53 15.91 6.07
C PRO A 199 0.54 17.04 7.12
N PRO A 200 0.68 16.70 8.41
CA PRO A 200 0.85 17.70 9.46
C PRO A 200 2.11 18.53 9.20
N GLU A 201 2.19 19.72 9.82
CA GLU A 201 3.43 20.50 9.86
C GLU A 201 4.56 19.64 10.44
N HIS A 202 5.68 19.58 9.73
CA HIS A 202 6.80 18.71 10.06
C HIS A 202 8.15 19.36 9.73
N ASP A 203 9.20 18.85 10.37
CA ASP A 203 10.57 19.21 10.00
C ASP A 203 10.95 18.38 8.75
N PRO A 204 11.42 19.01 7.66
CA PRO A 204 11.92 18.27 6.49
C PRO A 204 12.98 17.22 6.83
N ALA A 205 13.76 17.42 7.91
CA ALA A 205 14.77 16.46 8.36
C ALA A 205 14.16 15.16 8.93
N ASP A 206 12.88 15.16 9.31
CA ASP A 206 12.19 13.96 9.82
C ASP A 206 11.56 13.12 8.69
N LEU A 207 11.62 13.59 7.44
CA LEU A 207 11.00 12.95 6.30
C LEU A 207 11.81 11.75 5.80
N LEU A 208 11.13 10.65 5.52
CA LEU A 208 11.64 9.52 4.75
C LEU A 208 10.85 9.40 3.45
N SER A 209 11.53 9.58 2.32
CA SER A 209 10.93 9.50 0.98
C SER A 209 11.49 8.31 0.21
N TYR A 210 10.60 7.46 -0.27
CA TYR A 210 10.89 6.26 -1.05
C TYR A 210 10.44 6.52 -2.49
N PHE A 211 11.40 6.79 -3.37
CA PHE A 211 11.12 6.94 -4.80
C PHE A 211 11.04 5.55 -5.44
N MET A 212 9.89 5.25 -6.04
CA MET A 212 9.57 3.96 -6.62
C MET A 212 9.46 4.07 -8.14
N GLU A 213 10.30 3.32 -8.83
CA GLU A 213 10.28 3.11 -10.27
C GLU A 213 9.63 1.75 -10.61
N PRO A 214 9.27 1.49 -11.88
CA PRO A 214 8.75 0.18 -12.28
C PRO A 214 9.67 -0.97 -11.86
N GLY A 215 9.11 -1.92 -11.11
CA GLY A 215 9.83 -3.06 -10.52
C GLY A 215 10.13 -2.90 -9.03
N ASP A 216 10.09 -1.68 -8.48
CA ASP A 216 10.34 -1.45 -7.07
C ASP A 216 9.16 -1.94 -6.21
N MET A 217 9.52 -2.45 -5.03
CA MET A 217 8.57 -2.94 -4.04
C MET A 217 8.83 -2.28 -2.69
N LEU A 218 7.76 -1.84 -2.04
CA LEU A 218 7.78 -1.24 -0.71
C LEU A 218 6.84 -2.00 0.22
N TRP A 219 7.32 -2.31 1.41
CA TRP A 219 6.49 -2.76 2.51
C TRP A 219 6.01 -1.56 3.31
N ASN A 220 4.71 -1.25 3.20
CA ASN A 220 4.02 -0.28 4.03
C ASN A 220 3.54 -0.98 5.30
N GLN A 221 3.99 -0.48 6.44
CA GLN A 221 3.65 -1.04 7.75
C GLN A 221 2.25 -0.61 8.17
N LEU A 222 1.48 -1.55 8.69
CA LEU A 222 0.14 -1.32 9.23
C LEU A 222 0.14 -0.13 10.21
N LEU A 223 -0.83 0.77 10.04
CA LEU A 223 -1.05 1.98 10.81
C LEU A 223 0.15 2.94 10.86
N THR A 224 1.03 2.90 9.86
CA THR A 224 2.12 3.86 9.71
C THR A 224 1.65 5.07 8.91
N PRO A 225 1.73 6.30 9.46
CA PRO A 225 1.35 7.51 8.75
C PRO A 225 2.19 7.76 7.50
N HIS A 226 1.53 8.02 6.38
CA HIS A 226 2.17 8.26 5.10
C HIS A 226 1.27 9.02 4.13
N TRP A 227 1.87 9.49 3.04
CA TRP A 227 1.20 9.95 1.82
C TRP A 227 2.03 9.53 0.60
N VAL A 228 1.44 9.66 -0.58
CA VAL A 228 2.07 9.21 -1.83
C VAL A 228 1.85 10.24 -2.89
N ASP A 229 2.92 10.68 -3.52
CA ASP A 229 2.88 11.57 -4.66
C ASP A 229 3.06 10.76 -5.95
N GLY A 230 2.12 10.89 -6.89
CA GLY A 230 2.26 10.35 -8.23
C GLY A 230 3.24 11.17 -9.07
N GLY A 231 3.86 10.55 -10.07
CA GLY A 231 4.69 11.27 -11.04
C GLY A 231 3.95 12.43 -11.71
N ASN A 232 4.68 13.52 -12.00
CA ASN A 232 4.10 14.73 -12.59
C ASN A 232 3.74 14.55 -14.07
N ASP A 233 4.54 13.78 -14.80
CA ASP A 233 4.50 13.75 -16.27
C ASP A 233 3.79 12.51 -16.83
N ASP A 234 3.54 11.51 -15.99
CA ASP A 234 2.99 10.21 -16.41
C ASP A 234 2.01 9.65 -15.37
N ILE A 235 1.14 8.75 -15.81
CA ILE A 235 0.27 8.00 -14.90
C ILE A 235 1.11 7.00 -14.10
N ALA A 236 0.67 6.70 -12.89
CA ALA A 236 1.38 5.77 -12.01
C ALA A 236 0.48 4.59 -11.65
N VAL A 237 0.91 3.38 -12.01
CA VAL A 237 0.20 2.13 -11.73
C VAL A 237 0.99 1.31 -10.71
N SER A 238 0.31 0.92 -9.63
CA SER A 238 0.86 -0.02 -8.65
C SER A 238 -0.12 -1.15 -8.37
N VAL A 239 0.45 -2.32 -8.12
CA VAL A 239 -0.25 -3.47 -7.54
C VAL A 239 0.10 -3.52 -6.06
N ASN A 240 -0.91 -3.45 -5.22
CA ASN A 240 -0.77 -3.50 -3.78
C ASN A 240 -1.29 -4.85 -3.28
N ILE A 241 -0.48 -5.62 -2.56
CA ILE A 241 -0.94 -6.83 -1.86
C ILE A 241 -1.16 -6.46 -0.40
N SER A 242 -2.43 -6.46 0.00
CA SER A 242 -2.90 -6.13 1.35
C SER A 242 -2.91 -7.37 2.24
N HIS A 243 -2.42 -7.22 3.47
CA HIS A 243 -2.38 -8.26 4.49
C HIS A 243 -3.05 -7.81 5.78
N GLY A 244 -3.68 -8.77 6.45
CA GLY A 244 -4.19 -8.59 7.81
C GLY A 244 -3.95 -9.83 8.64
N GLY A 245 -3.72 -9.63 9.93
CA GLY A 245 -3.44 -10.72 10.85
C GLY A 245 -2.10 -11.38 10.59
N ILE A 246 -1.09 -10.62 10.17
CA ILE A 246 0.22 -11.19 9.84
C ILE A 246 0.98 -11.46 11.14
N GLN A 247 1.45 -12.69 11.34
CA GLN A 247 2.13 -13.09 12.58
C GLN A 247 3.42 -13.81 12.28
N HIS A 248 4.44 -13.56 13.11
CA HIS A 248 5.67 -14.35 13.16
C HIS A 248 5.74 -15.03 14.53
N ALA A 249 5.88 -16.36 14.55
CA ALA A 249 5.90 -17.15 15.79
C ALA A 249 4.72 -16.84 16.75
N GLY A 250 3.52 -16.61 16.18
CA GLY A 250 2.30 -16.29 16.93
C GLY A 250 2.23 -14.87 17.50
N GLN A 251 3.19 -14.00 17.16
CA GLN A 251 3.23 -12.60 17.59
C GLN A 251 2.90 -11.67 16.42
N PHE A 252 2.13 -10.62 16.71
CA PHE A 252 1.87 -9.52 15.78
C PHE A 252 2.99 -8.47 15.84
N CYS A 253 3.13 -7.66 14.78
CA CYS A 253 4.02 -6.49 14.80
C CYS A 253 3.57 -5.46 15.86
N PRO A 254 4.43 -4.51 16.28
CA PRO A 254 4.10 -3.56 17.36
C PRO A 254 2.81 -2.76 17.12
N ASN A 255 2.58 -2.28 15.90
CA ASN A 255 1.38 -1.49 15.57
C ASN A 255 0.11 -2.36 15.61
N GLU A 256 0.17 -3.58 15.07
CA GLU A 256 -0.98 -4.49 15.10
C GLU A 256 -1.31 -4.95 16.53
N GLN A 257 -0.33 -5.09 17.43
CA GLN A 257 -0.60 -5.36 18.85
C GLN A 257 -1.44 -4.25 19.52
N VAL A 258 -1.24 -2.99 19.17
CA VAL A 258 -2.06 -1.87 19.68
C VAL A 258 -3.49 -1.98 19.14
N LEU A 259 -3.63 -2.24 17.84
CA LEU A 259 -4.94 -2.43 17.20
C LEU A 259 -5.71 -3.61 17.80
N ARG A 260 -5.03 -4.73 18.05
CA ARG A 260 -5.65 -5.93 18.63
C ARG A 260 -6.14 -5.70 20.06
N ARG A 261 -5.37 -4.98 20.89
CA ARG A 261 -5.81 -4.58 22.23
C ARG A 261 -7.06 -3.70 22.18
N ARG A 262 -7.12 -2.74 21.25
CA ARG A 262 -8.36 -1.97 21.05
C ARG A 262 -9.53 -2.87 20.72
N TRP A 263 -9.36 -3.86 19.85
CA TRP A 263 -10.45 -4.79 19.52
C TRP A 263 -10.84 -5.73 20.67
N GLU A 264 -9.94 -6.03 21.60
CA GLU A 264 -10.28 -6.75 22.82
C GLU A 264 -11.16 -5.88 23.74
N ASP A 265 -10.85 -4.58 23.84
CA ASP A 265 -11.62 -3.61 24.64
C ASP A 265 -12.92 -3.15 23.94
N HIS A 266 -12.94 -3.18 22.60
CA HIS A 266 -14.01 -2.71 21.71
C HIS A 266 -14.34 -3.78 20.65
N PRO A 267 -14.91 -4.93 21.04
CA PRO A 267 -15.19 -6.03 20.13
C PRO A 267 -16.14 -5.66 18.99
N GLU A 268 -16.99 -4.64 19.15
CA GLU A 268 -17.84 -4.05 18.11
C GLU A 268 -17.04 -3.42 16.95
N GLU A 269 -15.77 -3.11 17.14
CA GLU A 269 -14.90 -2.52 16.11
C GLU A 269 -14.03 -3.57 15.40
N ALA A 270 -13.93 -4.77 15.97
CA ALA A 270 -13.11 -5.87 15.45
C ALA A 270 -13.54 -6.32 14.04
N TRP A 271 -14.81 -6.11 13.68
CA TRP A 271 -15.39 -6.48 12.38
C TRP A 271 -15.16 -5.43 11.28
N LEU A 272 -14.49 -4.30 11.58
CA LEU A 272 -14.05 -3.31 10.57
C LEU A 272 -12.75 -3.73 9.86
N VAL A 273 -12.31 -4.98 10.08
CA VAL A 273 -11.42 -5.70 9.19
C VAL A 273 -12.18 -5.90 7.88
N ASP A 274 -11.67 -5.28 6.83
CA ASP A 274 -12.05 -5.56 5.45
C ASP A 274 -12.31 -7.07 5.27
N GLN A 275 -13.60 -7.46 5.17
CA GLN A 275 -14.07 -8.86 5.06
C GLN A 275 -13.81 -9.45 3.66
N ARG A 276 -12.98 -8.79 2.85
CA ARG A 276 -12.54 -9.39 1.60
C ARG A 276 -11.56 -10.51 1.94
N TYR A 277 -12.07 -11.72 1.69
CA TYR A 277 -11.52 -13.08 1.84
C TYR A 277 -11.70 -13.73 3.21
#